data_AF-A0A3M4W849-F1
#
_entry.id   AF-A0A3M4W849-F1
#
_cell.length_a   1.000
_cell.length_b   1.000
_cell.length_c   1.000
_cell.angle_alpha   90.00
_cell.angle_beta   90.00
_cell.angle_gamma   90.00
#
_symmetry.space_group_name_H-M   'P 1'
#
loop_
_entity.id
_entity.type
_entity.pdbx_description
1 polymer ?
#
loop_
_entity_poly.entity_id
_entity_poly.type
_entity_poly.pdbx_seq_one_letter_code
_entity_poly.pdbx_strand_id
1 'polypeptide(L)'
;MAGFFKIPRAVSRVRVLALLITGLAFSQANAAVEINPSRASSTDNIVTSFTDYGRGTALRNSDFTVGNIQEIRTGTNSNTRELESLKKIVEEQAKAIEELKRNSKTSASSSSSSDSEISTLKRKVDEQSRSIDKFEGQVNDLKRSSGSSSSSSSSELSSLKSKVDEQGRDVARLEGQVNDLKRSSGSSSSSSSSELSSLKRDLSSQQSELSNVKRSLDDLSRKVK
;
A
#
# COMPACT_ATOMS: atom_id res chain seq x y z
N MET A 1 -47.94 35.09 -78.67
CA MET A 1 -48.06 35.36 -80.13
C MET A 1 -47.99 34.04 -80.86
N ALA A 2 -49.15 33.53 -81.29
CA ALA A 2 -49.29 32.27 -82.00
C ALA A 2 -49.11 32.49 -83.51
N GLY A 3 -48.26 31.68 -84.16
CA GLY A 3 -48.24 31.47 -85.62
C GLY A 3 -48.57 29.99 -85.86
N PHE A 4 -49.75 29.63 -86.38
CA PHE A 4 -50.21 29.70 -87.78
C PHE A 4 -49.27 28.99 -88.76
N PHE A 5 -49.55 27.72 -89.02
CA PHE A 5 -49.43 27.13 -90.36
C PHE A 5 -50.74 26.40 -90.72
N LYS A 6 -51.23 26.69 -91.92
CA LYS A 6 -52.53 26.33 -92.51
C LYS A 6 -52.44 25.03 -93.33
N ILE A 7 -53.42 24.12 -93.15
CA ILE A 7 -54.40 23.53 -94.13
C ILE A 7 -53.78 22.81 -95.38
N PRO A 8 -54.16 21.55 -95.76
CA PRO A 8 -55.52 21.28 -96.22
C PRO A 8 -56.23 19.96 -95.87
N ARG A 9 -57.56 20.11 -95.86
CA ARG A 9 -58.59 19.07 -95.90
C ARG A 9 -58.50 18.29 -97.21
N ALA A 10 -58.52 16.97 -97.12
CA ALA A 10 -58.96 16.11 -98.22
C ALA A 10 -60.24 15.39 -97.80
N VAL A 11 -61.30 15.68 -98.54
CA VAL A 11 -62.61 15.04 -98.47
C VAL A 11 -62.46 13.65 -99.10
N SER A 12 -62.81 12.58 -98.39
CA SER A 12 -63.01 11.28 -99.03
C SER A 12 -64.28 10.63 -98.53
N ARG A 13 -64.97 10.04 -99.51
CA ARG A 13 -66.40 9.81 -99.57
C ARG A 13 -66.80 8.62 -98.72
N VAL A 14 -67.96 8.78 -98.09
CA VAL A 14 -68.82 7.73 -97.56
C VAL A 14 -68.94 6.59 -98.56
N ARG A 15 -68.61 5.37 -98.12
CA ARG A 15 -69.23 4.12 -98.57
C ARG A 15 -69.38 3.20 -97.36
N VAL A 16 -70.53 3.30 -96.70
CA VAL A 16 -71.00 2.30 -95.75
C VAL A 16 -71.39 1.08 -96.58
N LEU A 17 -70.56 0.04 -96.56
CA LEU A 17 -70.89 -1.25 -97.13
C LEU A 17 -71.47 -2.10 -96.00
N ALA A 18 -72.80 -2.17 -95.94
CA ALA A 18 -73.50 -3.10 -95.07
C ALA A 18 -73.24 -4.53 -95.57
N LEU A 19 -72.33 -5.25 -94.90
CA LEU A 19 -72.05 -6.65 -95.20
C LEU A 19 -73.03 -7.53 -94.41
N LEU A 20 -74.15 -7.84 -95.06
CA LEU A 20 -75.17 -8.79 -94.59
C LEU A 20 -74.62 -10.21 -94.80
N ILE A 21 -74.00 -10.79 -93.76
CA ILE A 21 -73.53 -12.19 -93.78
C ILE A 21 -74.72 -13.09 -93.46
N THR A 22 -75.33 -13.62 -94.52
CA THR A 22 -76.12 -14.85 -94.50
C THR A 22 -75.23 -16.03 -94.11
N GLY A 23 -75.78 -16.91 -93.27
CA GLY A 23 -75.04 -17.99 -92.61
C GLY A 23 -74.32 -18.96 -93.55
N LEU A 24 -73.07 -19.23 -93.22
CA LEU A 24 -72.33 -20.42 -93.62
C LEU A 24 -71.63 -20.98 -92.39
N ALA A 25 -72.00 -22.21 -92.06
CA ALA A 25 -71.33 -23.22 -91.25
C ALA A 25 -70.31 -22.77 -90.18
N PHE A 26 -70.66 -23.07 -88.93
CA PHE A 26 -69.78 -23.22 -87.77
C PHE A 26 -68.42 -23.85 -88.13
N SER A 27 -67.33 -23.13 -87.86
CA SER A 27 -66.08 -23.71 -87.37
C SER A 27 -65.15 -22.59 -86.92
N GLN A 28 -65.13 -22.30 -85.61
CA GLN A 28 -63.95 -21.87 -84.86
C GLN A 28 -64.21 -22.21 -83.38
N ALA A 29 -63.47 -23.17 -82.83
CA ALA A 29 -63.37 -23.36 -81.40
C ALA A 29 -62.62 -22.15 -80.81
N ASN A 30 -63.33 -21.05 -80.58
CA ASN A 30 -62.82 -19.95 -79.78
C ASN A 30 -62.85 -20.42 -78.32
N ALA A 31 -61.71 -20.86 -77.79
CA ALA A 31 -61.56 -21.06 -76.36
C ALA A 31 -61.74 -19.68 -75.69
N ALA A 32 -62.93 -19.46 -75.13
CA ALA A 32 -63.21 -18.25 -74.36
C ALA A 32 -62.33 -18.25 -73.11
N VAL A 33 -61.64 -17.13 -72.86
CA VAL A 33 -60.96 -16.90 -71.57
C VAL A 33 -62.05 -16.71 -70.52
N GLU A 34 -62.29 -17.74 -69.71
CA GLU A 34 -63.24 -17.70 -68.60
C GLU A 34 -62.56 -17.10 -67.37
N ILE A 35 -63.04 -15.94 -66.92
CA ILE A 35 -62.59 -15.32 -65.67
C ILE A 35 -63.49 -15.82 -64.56
N ASN A 36 -63.00 -16.82 -63.82
CA ASN A 36 -63.70 -17.29 -62.63
C ASN A 36 -63.48 -16.30 -61.47
N PRO A 37 -64.53 -15.81 -60.79
CA PRO A 37 -64.39 -14.87 -59.67
C PRO A 37 -63.85 -15.52 -58.38
N SER A 38 -63.65 -16.84 -58.37
CA SER A 38 -63.06 -17.55 -57.24
C SER A 38 -61.60 -17.16 -57.03
N ARG A 39 -61.13 -17.21 -55.78
CA ARG A 39 -59.72 -16.95 -55.45
C ARG A 39 -58.83 -17.98 -56.13
N ALA A 40 -57.69 -17.51 -56.67
CA ALA A 40 -56.70 -18.39 -57.26
C ALA A 40 -56.21 -19.43 -56.23
N SER A 41 -56.17 -20.69 -56.65
CA SER A 41 -55.72 -21.82 -55.86
C SER A 41 -54.20 -21.87 -55.79
N SER A 42 -53.62 -22.52 -54.78
CA SER A 42 -52.16 -22.66 -54.66
C SER A 42 -51.52 -23.46 -55.79
N THR A 43 -52.30 -24.26 -56.52
CA THR A 43 -51.83 -25.02 -57.69
C THR A 43 -52.00 -24.26 -59.00
N ASP A 44 -52.62 -23.07 -59.00
CA ASP A 44 -52.82 -22.29 -60.20
C ASP A 44 -51.49 -21.69 -60.67
N ASN A 45 -51.18 -21.87 -61.95
CA ASN A 45 -50.01 -21.27 -62.59
C ASN A 45 -50.26 -19.79 -62.88
N ILE A 46 -49.23 -18.96 -62.72
CA ILE A 46 -49.33 -17.53 -63.02
C ILE A 46 -49.30 -17.34 -64.52
N VAL A 47 -50.25 -16.55 -65.04
CA VAL A 47 -50.29 -16.22 -66.46
C VAL A 47 -49.31 -15.07 -66.75
N THR A 48 -48.44 -15.28 -67.73
CA THR A 48 -47.49 -14.29 -68.25
C THR A 48 -47.88 -13.90 -69.67
N SER A 49 -47.65 -12.64 -70.04
CA SER A 49 -47.80 -12.20 -71.42
C SER A 49 -46.49 -12.41 -72.16
N PHE A 50 -46.56 -13.16 -73.26
CA PHE A 50 -45.46 -13.36 -74.19
C PHE A 50 -45.73 -12.57 -75.46
N THR A 51 -44.81 -11.67 -75.82
CA THR A 51 -44.91 -10.89 -77.05
C THR A 51 -43.95 -11.49 -78.07
N ASP A 52 -44.49 -12.00 -79.18
CA ASP A 52 -43.69 -12.53 -80.29
C ASP A 52 -43.54 -11.45 -81.36
N TYR A 53 -42.32 -11.24 -81.86
CA TYR A 53 -42.02 -10.22 -82.86
C TYR A 53 -42.74 -10.54 -84.18
N GLY A 54 -43.89 -9.89 -84.38
CA GLY A 54 -44.71 -10.02 -85.60
C GLY A 54 -45.95 -10.92 -85.50
N ARG A 55 -46.23 -11.56 -84.34
CA ARG A 55 -47.41 -12.44 -84.15
C ARG A 55 -48.39 -12.02 -83.04
N GLY A 56 -48.14 -10.89 -82.38
CA GLY A 56 -49.01 -10.35 -81.32
C GLY A 56 -48.67 -10.87 -79.92
N THR A 57 -49.49 -10.53 -78.93
CA THR A 57 -49.33 -10.91 -77.52
C THR A 57 -50.15 -12.16 -77.22
N ALA A 58 -49.50 -13.23 -76.75
CA ALA A 58 -50.15 -14.45 -76.28
C ALA A 58 -50.01 -14.59 -74.75
N LEU A 59 -51.02 -15.15 -74.10
CA LEU A 59 -50.97 -15.50 -72.69
C LEU A 59 -50.41 -16.91 -72.55
N ARG A 60 -49.44 -17.10 -71.66
CA ARG A 60 -48.84 -18.42 -71.36
C ARG A 60 -48.77 -18.61 -69.86
N ASN A 61 -49.13 -19.78 -69.39
CA ASN A 61 -48.90 -20.18 -68.00
C ASN A 61 -47.39 -20.28 -67.77
N SER A 62 -46.90 -19.72 -66.67
CA SER A 62 -45.52 -19.89 -66.23
C SER A 62 -45.34 -21.20 -65.49
N ASP A 63 -44.08 -21.57 -65.26
CA ASP A 63 -43.70 -22.67 -64.36
C ASP A 63 -43.84 -22.29 -62.87
N PHE A 64 -44.38 -21.11 -62.56
CA PHE A 64 -44.51 -20.60 -61.20
C PHE A 64 -45.98 -20.58 -60.77
N THR A 65 -46.26 -21.19 -59.62
CA THR A 65 -47.63 -21.26 -59.08
C THR A 65 -47.90 -20.14 -58.08
N VAL A 66 -49.18 -19.86 -57.83
CA VAL A 66 -49.62 -18.99 -56.73
C VAL A 66 -49.13 -19.53 -55.37
N GLY A 67 -49.01 -20.85 -55.22
CA GLY A 67 -48.42 -21.49 -54.05
C GLY A 67 -46.96 -21.09 -53.83
N ASN A 68 -46.14 -21.06 -54.89
CA ASN A 68 -44.75 -20.60 -54.78
C ASN A 68 -44.65 -19.12 -54.38
N ILE A 69 -45.56 -18.25 -54.85
CA ILE A 69 -45.63 -16.84 -54.39
C ILE A 69 -45.98 -16.78 -52.90
N GLN A 70 -46.94 -17.61 -52.47
CA GLN A 70 -47.37 -17.65 -51.09
C GLN A 70 -46.23 -18.13 -50.18
N GLU A 71 -45.45 -19.13 -50.62
CA GLU A 71 -44.26 -19.63 -49.92
C GLU A 71 -43.18 -18.53 -49.79
N ILE A 72 -42.84 -17.84 -50.88
CA ILE A 72 -41.91 -16.70 -50.86
C ILE A 72 -42.41 -15.61 -49.89
N ARG A 73 -43.71 -15.32 -49.90
CA ARG A 73 -44.31 -14.32 -49.01
C ARG A 73 -44.19 -14.76 -47.54
N THR A 74 -44.44 -16.02 -47.23
CA THR A 74 -44.27 -16.55 -45.87
C THR A 74 -42.82 -16.54 -45.43
N GLY A 75 -41.88 -16.92 -46.30
CA GLY A 75 -40.45 -16.85 -46.02
C GLY A 75 -39.97 -15.42 -45.80
N THR A 76 -40.41 -14.46 -46.63
CA THR A 76 -40.09 -13.03 -46.47
C THR A 76 -40.60 -12.47 -45.14
N ASN A 77 -41.81 -12.87 -44.73
CA ASN A 77 -42.37 -12.46 -43.44
C ASN A 77 -41.60 -13.08 -42.26
N SER A 78 -41.13 -14.33 -42.38
CA SER A 78 -40.27 -14.96 -41.37
C SER A 78 -38.94 -14.23 -41.25
N ASN A 79 -38.26 -14.00 -42.39
CA ASN A 79 -36.98 -13.31 -42.44
C ASN A 79 -37.06 -11.90 -41.85
N THR A 80 -38.15 -11.17 -42.12
CA THR A 80 -38.37 -9.84 -41.53
C THR A 80 -38.43 -9.91 -39.99
N ARG A 81 -39.12 -10.91 -39.42
CA ARG A 81 -39.22 -11.08 -37.95
C ARG A 81 -37.88 -11.49 -37.34
N GLU A 82 -37.13 -12.35 -38.01
CA GLU A 82 -35.78 -12.74 -37.58
C GLU A 82 -34.80 -11.56 -37.61
N LEU A 83 -34.90 -10.69 -38.62
CA LEU A 83 -34.09 -9.47 -38.67
C LEU A 83 -34.44 -8.50 -37.53
N GLU A 84 -35.72 -8.36 -37.19
CA GLU A 84 -36.14 -7.56 -36.03
C GLU A 84 -35.61 -8.13 -34.71
N SER A 85 -35.64 -9.45 -34.53
CA SER A 85 -35.13 -10.10 -33.32
C SER A 85 -33.60 -9.97 -33.22
N LEU A 86 -32.88 -10.19 -34.32
CA LEU A 86 -31.43 -10.00 -34.40
C LEU A 86 -31.05 -8.55 -34.10
N LYS A 87 -31.77 -7.57 -34.66
CA LYS A 87 -31.54 -6.16 -34.37
C LYS A 87 -31.68 -5.85 -32.88
N LYS A 88 -32.70 -6.41 -32.23
CA LYS A 88 -32.90 -6.26 -30.78
C LYS A 88 -31.74 -6.86 -29.98
N ILE A 89 -31.30 -8.06 -30.34
CA ILE A 89 -30.16 -8.74 -29.69
C ILE A 89 -28.88 -7.91 -29.85
N VAL A 90 -28.62 -7.37 -31.05
CA VAL A 90 -27.45 -6.52 -31.30
C VAL A 90 -27.49 -5.24 -30.46
N GLU A 91 -28.66 -4.62 -30.29
CA GLU A 91 -28.80 -3.44 -29.42
C GLU A 91 -28.56 -3.78 -27.94
N GLU A 92 -29.09 -4.92 -27.47
CA GLU A 92 -28.86 -5.41 -26.11
C GLU A 92 -27.37 -5.73 -25.88
N GLN A 93 -26.71 -6.37 -26.85
CA GLN A 93 -25.26 -6.62 -26.80
C GLN A 93 -24.45 -5.33 -26.78
N ALA A 94 -24.82 -4.32 -27.59
CA ALA A 94 -24.14 -3.03 -27.59
C ALA A 94 -24.22 -2.34 -26.22
N LYS A 95 -25.40 -2.38 -25.58
CA LYS A 95 -25.59 -1.85 -24.21
C LYS A 95 -24.74 -2.61 -23.19
N ALA A 96 -24.74 -3.94 -23.26
CA ALA A 96 -23.92 -4.77 -22.34
C ALA A 96 -22.42 -4.50 -22.51
N ILE A 97 -21.92 -4.34 -23.74
CA ILE A 97 -20.53 -3.99 -24.00
C ILE A 97 -20.19 -2.60 -23.44
N GLU A 98 -21.08 -1.63 -23.60
CA GLU A 98 -20.89 -0.29 -23.05
C GLU A 98 -20.81 -0.30 -21.53
N GLU A 99 -21.68 -1.06 -20.87
CA GLU A 99 -21.66 -1.24 -19.42
C GLU A 99 -20.39 -1.94 -18.94
N LEU A 100 -19.98 -3.03 -19.59
CA LEU A 100 -18.72 -3.72 -19.29
C LEU A 100 -17.50 -2.79 -19.45
N LYS A 101 -17.47 -1.98 -20.51
CA LYS A 101 -16.41 -0.99 -20.75
C LYS A 101 -16.39 0.08 -19.66
N ARG A 102 -17.57 0.55 -19.23
CA ARG A 102 -17.70 1.52 -18.13
C ARG A 102 -17.20 0.92 -16.82
N ASN A 103 -17.59 -0.31 -16.51
CA ASN A 103 -17.19 -1.00 -15.29
C ASN A 103 -15.68 -1.31 -15.28
N SER A 104 -15.11 -1.74 -16.40
CA SER A 104 -13.67 -1.95 -16.54
C SER A 104 -12.87 -0.67 -16.29
N LYS A 105 -13.34 0.48 -16.80
CA LYS A 105 -12.70 1.76 -16.55
C LYS A 105 -12.76 2.16 -15.07
N THR A 106 -13.88 1.94 -14.40
CA THR A 106 -13.99 2.21 -12.95
C THR A 106 -13.09 1.28 -12.15
N SER A 107 -13.03 -0.02 -12.49
CA SER A 107 -12.14 -0.98 -11.84
C SER A 107 -10.66 -0.62 -12.03
N ALA A 108 -10.26 -0.18 -13.24
CA ALA A 108 -8.90 0.27 -13.51
C ALA A 108 -8.54 1.54 -12.71
N SER A 109 -9.48 2.47 -12.54
CA SER A 109 -9.25 3.63 -11.68
C SER A 109 -9.10 3.24 -10.20
N SER A 110 -9.93 2.33 -9.70
CA SER A 110 -9.80 1.83 -8.32
C SER A 110 -8.49 1.09 -8.08
N SER A 111 -8.03 0.27 -9.02
CA SER A 111 -6.75 -0.44 -8.88
C SER A 111 -5.58 0.53 -8.82
N SER A 112 -5.56 1.56 -9.67
CA SER A 112 -4.51 2.58 -9.64
C SER A 112 -4.46 3.36 -8.32
N SER A 113 -5.63 3.63 -7.70
CA SER A 113 -5.70 4.24 -6.38
C SER A 113 -5.10 3.32 -5.32
N SER A 114 -5.50 2.04 -5.32
CA SER A 114 -4.96 1.03 -4.40
C SER A 114 -3.45 0.84 -4.55
N ASP A 115 -2.91 0.83 -5.78
CA ASP A 115 -1.46 0.74 -6.03
C ASP A 115 -0.70 1.93 -5.44
N SER A 116 -1.27 3.13 -5.55
CA SER A 116 -0.68 4.33 -4.96
C SER A 116 -0.70 4.28 -3.42
N GLU A 117 -1.81 3.84 -2.82
CA GLU A 117 -1.94 3.66 -1.37
C GLU A 117 -0.94 2.61 -0.87
N ILE A 118 -0.85 1.45 -1.51
CA ILE A 118 0.11 0.40 -1.18
C ILE A 118 1.55 0.94 -1.26
N SER A 119 1.86 1.72 -2.30
CA SER A 119 3.18 2.34 -2.45
C SER A 119 3.50 3.34 -1.33
N THR A 120 2.51 4.08 -0.84
CA THR A 120 2.69 4.98 0.31
C THR A 120 2.83 4.22 1.62
N LEU A 121 2.05 3.15 1.82
CA LEU A 121 2.13 2.28 2.99
C LEU A 121 3.49 1.58 3.07
N LYS A 122 3.98 1.04 1.95
CA LYS A 122 5.31 0.42 1.87
C LYS A 122 6.42 1.38 2.29
N ARG A 123 6.39 2.63 1.77
CA ARG A 123 7.33 3.68 2.19
C ARG A 123 7.26 3.98 3.69
N LYS A 124 6.06 4.04 4.27
CA LYS A 124 5.88 4.25 5.72
C LYS A 124 6.43 3.08 6.53
N VAL A 125 6.22 1.84 6.09
CA VAL A 125 6.76 0.64 6.74
C VAL A 125 8.29 0.65 6.69
N ASP A 126 8.89 0.97 5.54
CA ASP A 126 10.35 1.05 5.39
C ASP A 126 10.95 2.14 6.31
N GLU A 127 10.29 3.30 6.44
CA GLU A 127 10.71 4.38 7.34
C GLU A 127 10.58 3.99 8.81
N GLN A 128 9.50 3.31 9.18
CA GLN A 128 9.31 2.77 10.53
C GLN A 128 10.36 1.71 10.86
N SER A 129 10.70 0.82 9.92
CA SER A 129 11.76 -0.18 10.10
C SER A 129 13.09 0.49 10.42
N ARG A 130 13.49 1.49 9.64
CA ARG A 130 14.73 2.26 9.89
C ARG A 130 14.73 2.96 11.25
N SER A 131 13.57 3.47 11.67
CA SER A 131 13.41 4.10 12.97
C SER A 131 13.56 3.09 14.11
N ILE A 132 13.00 1.89 13.95
CA ILE A 132 13.14 0.78 14.91
C ILE A 132 14.60 0.37 15.02
N ASP A 133 15.31 0.17 13.90
CA ASP A 133 16.73 -0.19 13.90
C ASP A 133 17.58 0.87 14.64
N LYS A 134 17.27 2.15 14.43
CA LYS A 134 17.94 3.25 15.12
C LYS A 134 17.66 3.24 16.63
N PHE A 135 16.42 3.03 17.04
CA PHE A 135 16.06 2.93 18.46
C PHE A 135 16.70 1.71 19.11
N GLU A 136 16.75 0.57 18.43
CA GLU A 136 17.45 -0.63 18.89
C GLU A 136 18.93 -0.36 19.12
N GLY A 137 19.59 0.35 18.19
CA GLY A 137 20.97 0.82 18.37
C GLY A 137 21.13 1.68 19.62
N GLN A 138 20.27 2.70 19.80
CA GLN A 138 20.32 3.57 20.98
C GLN A 138 20.09 2.81 22.29
N VAL A 139 19.17 1.84 22.31
CA VAL A 139 18.93 0.99 23.50
C VAL A 139 20.14 0.13 23.82
N ASN A 140 20.79 -0.44 22.81
CA ASN A 140 22.02 -1.22 23.00
C ASN A 140 23.17 -0.37 23.55
N ASP A 141 23.34 0.86 23.03
CA ASP A 141 24.35 1.79 23.53
C ASP A 141 24.07 2.21 24.98
N LEU A 142 22.80 2.48 25.32
CA LEU A 142 22.40 2.79 26.68
C LEU A 142 22.67 1.62 27.65
N LYS A 143 22.38 0.39 27.21
CA LYS A 143 22.64 -0.83 27.98
C LYS A 143 24.14 -1.05 28.21
N ARG A 144 24.97 -0.82 27.18
CA ARG A 144 26.43 -0.93 27.28
C ARG A 144 27.03 0.15 28.20
N SER A 145 26.58 1.39 28.05
CA SER A 145 27.06 2.51 28.86
C SER A 145 26.67 2.38 30.34
N SER A 146 25.43 1.97 30.64
CA SER A 146 24.98 1.70 32.02
C SER A 146 25.73 0.54 32.68
N GLY A 147 26.04 -0.53 31.95
CA GLY A 147 26.89 -1.61 32.44
C GLY A 147 28.34 -1.19 32.70
N SER A 148 28.89 -0.33 31.84
CA SER A 148 30.29 0.12 31.96
C SER A 148 30.48 1.19 33.03
N SER A 149 29.52 2.09 33.22
CA SER A 149 29.57 3.11 34.27
C SER A 149 29.40 2.51 35.67
N SER A 150 28.49 1.54 35.83
CA SER A 150 28.27 0.87 37.12
C SER A 150 29.47 0.04 37.58
N SER A 151 30.13 -0.68 36.67
CA SER A 151 31.34 -1.45 36.99
C SER A 151 32.52 -0.55 37.37
N SER A 152 32.72 0.56 36.65
CA SER A 152 33.77 1.53 36.96
C SER A 152 33.56 2.16 38.34
N SER A 153 32.37 2.71 38.61
CA SER A 153 32.06 3.32 39.92
C SER A 153 32.14 2.32 41.07
N SER A 154 31.77 1.05 40.85
CA SER A 154 31.88 -0.01 41.86
C SER A 154 33.35 -0.31 42.20
N SER A 155 34.22 -0.39 41.19
CA SER A 155 35.66 -0.61 41.40
C SER A 155 36.35 0.55 42.12
N GLU A 156 35.97 1.78 41.80
CA GLU A 156 36.46 2.98 42.48
C GLU A 156 35.99 3.02 43.94
N LEU A 157 34.71 2.73 44.20
CA LEU A 157 34.17 2.62 45.56
C LEU A 157 34.87 1.53 46.38
N SER A 158 35.11 0.35 45.81
CA SER A 158 35.85 -0.72 46.50
C SER A 158 37.27 -0.27 46.85
N SER A 159 37.95 0.39 45.91
CA SER A 159 39.32 0.89 46.11
C SER A 159 39.37 1.97 47.19
N LEU A 160 38.42 2.90 47.18
CA LEU A 160 38.29 3.95 48.19
C LEU A 160 37.97 3.35 49.56
N LYS A 161 37.09 2.35 49.63
CA LYS A 161 36.75 1.68 50.89
C LYS A 161 37.96 0.99 51.51
N SER A 162 38.75 0.26 50.72
CA SER A 162 39.99 -0.35 51.20
C SER A 162 40.98 0.69 51.70
N LYS A 163 41.11 1.84 51.03
CA LYS A 163 41.97 2.95 51.49
C LYS A 163 41.49 3.54 52.82
N VAL A 164 40.18 3.72 52.99
CA VAL A 164 39.59 4.20 54.25
C VAL A 164 39.83 3.20 55.38
N ASP A 165 39.67 1.91 55.11
CA ASP A 165 39.92 0.85 56.10
C ASP A 165 41.42 0.80 56.50
N GLU A 166 42.33 0.96 55.54
CA GLU A 166 43.78 1.07 55.78
C GLU A 166 44.10 2.28 56.67
N GLN A 167 43.59 3.46 56.30
CA GLN A 167 43.75 4.69 57.08
C GLN A 167 43.18 4.54 58.49
N GLY A 168 42.03 3.87 58.65
CA GLY A 168 41.44 3.59 59.96
C GLY A 168 42.37 2.75 60.85
N ARG A 169 43.04 1.75 60.28
CA ARG A 169 44.03 0.93 61.01
C ARG A 169 45.26 1.74 61.38
N ASP A 170 45.74 2.59 60.49
CA ASP A 170 46.90 3.44 60.76
C ASP A 170 46.61 4.48 61.84
N VAL A 171 45.42 5.08 61.83
CA VAL A 171 44.97 5.97 62.91
C VAL A 171 44.94 5.21 64.25
N ALA A 172 44.39 4.00 64.30
CA ALA A 172 44.36 3.20 65.53
C ALA A 172 45.78 2.83 66.02
N ARG A 173 46.71 2.53 65.10
CA ARG A 173 48.13 2.29 65.44
C ARG A 173 48.79 3.53 66.01
N LEU A 174 48.62 4.68 65.35
CA LEU A 174 49.16 5.96 65.80
C LEU A 174 48.60 6.34 67.17
N GLU A 175 47.30 6.13 67.40
CA GLU A 175 46.66 6.35 68.70
C GLU A 175 47.28 5.45 69.79
N GLY A 176 47.55 4.19 69.48
CA GLY A 176 48.29 3.28 70.36
C GLY A 176 49.68 3.81 70.71
N GLN A 177 50.46 4.19 69.70
CA GLN A 177 51.81 4.75 69.90
C GLN A 177 51.80 6.04 70.74
N VAL A 178 50.83 6.93 70.52
CA VAL A 178 50.66 8.15 71.31
C VAL A 178 50.33 7.82 72.77
N ASN A 179 49.45 6.84 73.01
CA ASN A 179 49.13 6.40 74.36
C ASN A 179 50.33 5.77 75.08
N ASP A 180 51.12 4.96 74.37
CA ASP A 180 52.34 4.37 74.92
C ASP A 180 53.38 5.43 75.26
N LEU A 181 53.60 6.41 74.39
CA LEU A 181 54.47 7.56 74.67
C LEU A 181 54.00 8.39 75.86
N LYS A 182 52.69 8.61 75.99
CA LYS A 182 52.11 9.35 77.12
C LYS A 182 52.32 8.60 78.44
N ARG A 183 52.20 7.27 78.42
CA ARG A 183 52.48 6.42 79.58
C ARG A 183 53.97 6.42 79.92
N SER A 184 54.84 6.20 78.93
CA SER A 184 56.29 6.14 79.14
C SER A 184 56.86 7.46 79.62
N SER A 185 56.40 8.60 79.10
CA SER A 185 56.81 9.95 79.56
C SER A 185 56.33 10.26 80.98
N GLY A 186 55.13 9.78 81.36
CA GLY A 186 54.66 9.86 82.74
C GLY A 186 55.49 9.02 83.71
N SER A 187 55.89 7.81 83.29
CA SER A 187 56.77 6.95 84.09
C SER A 187 58.22 7.44 84.15
N SER A 188 58.78 7.93 83.04
CA SER A 188 60.16 8.41 83.00
C SER A 188 60.34 9.69 83.82
N SER A 189 59.32 10.56 83.85
CA SER A 189 59.33 11.77 84.67
C SER A 189 59.27 11.45 86.17
N SER A 190 58.47 10.46 86.59
CA SER A 190 58.41 10.05 88.00
C SER A 190 59.69 9.37 88.46
N SER A 191 60.27 8.47 87.65
CA SER A 191 61.57 7.86 87.92
C SER A 191 62.67 8.92 88.02
N SER A 192 62.78 9.82 87.04
CA SER A 192 63.78 10.90 87.06
C SER A 192 63.60 11.82 88.26
N SER A 193 62.36 12.14 88.65
CA SER A 193 62.07 12.95 89.84
C SER A 193 62.50 12.26 91.13
N SER A 194 62.35 10.93 91.21
CA SER A 194 62.77 10.16 92.38
C SER A 194 64.30 10.07 92.49
N GLU A 195 65.00 9.85 91.37
CA GLU A 195 66.46 9.85 91.30
C GLU A 195 67.05 11.23 91.62
N LEU A 196 66.45 12.31 91.11
CA LEU A 196 66.85 13.66 91.48
C LEU A 196 66.65 13.92 92.97
N SER A 197 65.60 13.37 93.57
CA SER A 197 65.32 13.51 95.01
C SER A 197 66.31 12.73 95.88
N SER A 198 66.75 11.54 95.45
CA SER A 198 67.81 10.80 96.14
C SER A 198 69.16 11.50 96.00
N LEU A 199 69.54 11.90 94.78
CA LEU A 199 70.79 12.63 94.54
C LEU A 199 70.86 13.94 95.34
N LYS A 200 69.75 14.68 95.45
CA LYS A 200 69.70 15.90 96.26
C LYS A 200 69.86 15.62 97.75
N ARG A 201 69.34 14.49 98.24
CA ARG A 201 69.53 14.03 99.63
C ARG A 201 71.00 13.68 99.88
N ASP A 202 71.60 12.89 98.99
CA ASP A 202 73.00 12.48 99.09
C ASP A 202 73.94 13.69 99.04
N LEU A 203 73.71 14.63 98.11
CA LEU A 203 74.44 15.90 98.05
C LEU A 203 74.32 16.70 99.35
N SER A 204 73.13 16.75 99.95
CA SER A 204 72.91 17.46 101.22
C SER A 204 73.65 16.79 102.39
N SER A 205 73.70 15.46 102.41
CA SER A 205 74.49 14.70 103.38
C SER A 205 75.98 14.99 103.22
N GLN A 206 76.51 14.91 101.99
CA GLN A 206 77.91 15.24 101.70
C GLN A 206 78.27 16.68 102.06
N GLN A 207 77.38 17.65 101.78
CA GLN A 207 77.58 19.06 102.16
C GLN A 207 77.74 19.23 103.69
N SER A 208 76.97 18.47 104.46
CA SER A 208 77.02 18.47 105.93
C SER A 208 78.32 17.83 106.45
N GLU A 209 78.72 16.69 105.87
CA GLU A 209 79.99 16.05 106.17
C GLU A 209 81.19 16.97 105.86
N LEU A 210 81.19 17.62 104.69
CA LEU A 210 82.26 18.54 104.28
C LEU A 210 82.32 19.75 105.23
N SER A 211 81.18 20.25 105.70
CA SER A 211 81.12 21.32 106.71
C SER A 211 81.71 20.87 108.05
N ASN A 212 81.45 19.62 108.47
CA ASN A 212 82.03 19.05 109.68
C ASN A 212 83.54 18.81 109.54
N VAL A 213 84.00 18.29 108.40
CA VAL A 213 85.43 18.13 108.08
C VAL A 213 86.13 19.49 108.03
N LYS A 214 85.49 20.52 107.47
CA LYS A 214 86.04 21.87 107.46
C LYS A 214 86.20 22.42 108.89
N ARG A 215 85.21 22.21 109.76
CA ARG A 215 85.32 22.58 111.18
C ARG A 215 86.44 21.83 111.88
N SER A 216 86.54 20.51 111.67
CA SER A 216 87.62 19.72 112.29
C SER A 216 88.99 20.13 111.78
N LEU A 217 89.13 20.47 110.49
CA LEU A 217 90.35 21.05 109.91
C LEU A 217 90.68 22.40 110.53
N ASP A 218 89.69 23.30 110.67
CA ASP A 218 89.87 24.61 111.30
C ASP A 218 90.30 24.45 112.77
N ASP A 219 89.71 23.52 113.50
CA ASP A 219 90.08 23.22 114.90
C ASP A 219 91.49 22.61 114.99
N LEU A 220 91.87 21.73 114.07
CA LEU A 220 93.23 21.19 113.99
C LEU A 220 94.24 22.28 113.63
N SER A 221 93.89 23.16 112.69
CA SER A 221 94.72 24.32 112.31
C SER A 221 94.91 25.31 113.46
N ARG A 222 93.93 25.43 114.37
CA ARG A 222 94.09 26.22 115.61
C ARG A 222 94.99 25.53 116.63
N LYS A 223 95.09 24.19 116.58
CA LYS A 223 95.90 23.38 117.51
C LYS A 223 97.35 23.19 117.06
N VAL A 224 97.63 23.39 115.76
CA VAL A 224 98.96 23.30 115.14
C VAL A 224 99.70 24.65 115.13
N LYS A 225 99.04 25.75 115.53
CA LYS A 225 99.65 27.05 115.83
C LYS A 225 99.84 27.22 117.33
#